data_AF-A0A6C0IY15-F1
#
_entry.id   AF-A0A6C0IY15-F1
#
_cell.length_a   1.000
_cell.length_b   1.000
_cell.length_c   1.000
_cell.angle_alpha   90.00
_cell.angle_beta   90.00
_cell.angle_gamma   90.00
#
_symmetry.space_group_name_H-M   'P 1'
#
loop_
_entity.id
_entity.type
_entity.pdbx_description
1 polymer ?
#
loop_
_entity_poly.entity_id
_entity_poly.type
_entity_poly.pdbx_seq_one_letter_code
_entity_poly.pdbx_strand_id
1 'polypeptide(L)' 'MVNNITTNDLYKMFFIYNAVLDGWTVKSYNNKFEFIKSKNNIDDNISMDNYIEIFIKNNLKLVT' A
#
# COMPACT_ATOMS: atom_id res chain seq x y z
N MET A 1 -11.66 12.85 22.01
CA MET A 1 -10.64 11.80 22.17
C MET A 1 -9.69 11.92 21.00
N VAL A 2 -8.39 12.13 21.25
CA VAL A 2 -7.40 12.09 20.17
C VAL A 2 -7.22 10.62 19.83
N ASN A 3 -7.65 10.20 18.65
CA ASN A 3 -7.38 8.85 18.18
C ASN A 3 -5.87 8.75 17.95
N ASN A 4 -5.18 8.01 18.82
CA ASN A 4 -3.75 7.77 18.66
C ASN A 4 -3.53 6.99 17.37
N ILE A 5 -2.82 7.59 16.42
CA ILE A 5 -2.39 6.93 15.20
C ILE A 5 -1.38 5.85 15.60
N THR A 6 -1.67 4.60 15.27
CA THR A 6 -0.74 3.50 15.53
C THR A 6 0.28 3.39 14.39
N THR A 7 1.39 2.70 14.63
CA THR A 7 2.37 2.38 13.56
C THR A 7 1.73 1.62 12.40
N ASN A 8 0.73 0.77 12.68
CA ASN A 8 -0.01 0.05 11.66
C ASN A 8 -0.85 0.99 10.77
N ASP A 9 -1.39 2.07 11.34
CA ASP A 9 -2.12 3.09 10.59
C ASP A 9 -1.18 3.87 9.66
N LEU A 10 0.04 4.17 10.11
CA LEU A 10 1.08 4.78 9.27
C LEU A 10 1.46 3.87 8.09
N TYR A 11 1.65 2.57 8.31
CA TYR A 11 1.95 1.64 7.23
C TYR A 11 0.81 1.54 6.20
N LYS A 12 -0.45 1.55 6.63
CA LYS A 12 -1.60 1.61 5.72
C LYS A 12 -1.60 2.90 4.90
N MET A 13 -1.29 4.04 5.53
CA MET A 13 -1.18 5.33 4.83
C MET A 13 -0.06 5.32 3.79
N PHE A 14 1.13 4.81 4.15
CA PHE A 14 2.25 4.67 3.22
C PHE A 14 1.89 3.77 2.03
N PHE A 15 1.21 2.66 2.28
CA PHE A 15 0.80 1.76 1.22
C PHE A 15 -0.14 2.45 0.22
N ILE A 16 -1.18 3.13 0.72
CA ILE A 16 -2.13 3.87 -0.11
C ILE A 16 -1.41 4.95 -0.92
N TYR A 17 -0.52 5.71 -0.27
CA TYR A 17 0.26 6.77 -0.92
C TYR A 17 1.10 6.21 -2.08
N ASN A 18 1.83 5.12 -1.85
CA ASN A 18 2.67 4.52 -2.88
C ASN A 18 1.86 3.86 -4.00
N ALA A 19 0.72 3.25 -3.69
CA ALA A 19 -0.17 2.70 -4.71
C ALA A 19 -0.67 3.80 -5.67
N VAL A 20 -1.07 4.96 -5.13
CA VAL A 20 -1.48 6.11 -5.94
C VAL A 20 -0.33 6.61 -6.82
N LEU A 21 0.90 6.70 -6.28
CA LEU A 21 2.08 7.09 -7.06
C LEU A 21 2.46 6.06 -8.15
N ASP A 22 2.28 4.77 -7.90
CA ASP A 22 2.49 3.68 -8.88
C ASP A 22 1.36 3.61 -9.93
N GLY A 23 0.45 4.58 -9.97
CA GLY A 23 -0.62 4.69 -10.96
C GLY A 23 -1.83 3.80 -10.68
N TRP A 24 -1.98 3.29 -9.45
CA TRP A 24 -3.17 2.55 -9.07
C TRP A 24 -4.31 3.51 -8.77
N THR A 25 -5.53 3.07 -9.07
CA THR A 25 -6.75 3.68 -8.57
C THR A 25 -7.07 3.07 -7.21
N VAL A 26 -7.16 3.90 -6.17
CA VAL A 26 -7.56 3.48 -4.83
C VAL A 26 -8.95 4.05 -4.53
N LYS A 27 -9.91 3.19 -4.16
CA LYS A 27 -11.28 3.59 -3.79
C LYS A 27 -11.62 3.10 -2.39
N SER A 28 -12.18 3.96 -1.55
CA SER A 28 -12.74 3.54 -0.26
C SER A 28 -14.21 3.13 -0.41
N TYR A 29 -14.59 1.97 0.12
CA TYR A 29 -15.96 1.48 0.11
C TYR A 29 -16.23 0.62 1.37
N ASN A 30 -17.28 0.94 2.14
CA ASN A 30 -17.70 0.19 3.35
C ASN A 30 -16.55 -0.17 4.31
N ASN A 31 -15.76 0.82 4.76
CA ASN A 31 -14.58 0.64 5.61
C ASN A 31 -13.48 -0.26 5.03
N LYS A 32 -13.48 -0.50 3.71
CA LYS A 32 -12.43 -1.21 2.97
C LYS A 32 -11.85 -0.31 1.89
N PHE A 33 -10.68 -0.69 1.40
CA PHE A 33 -10.05 -0.08 0.24
C PHE A 33 -10.00 -1.09 -0.90
N GLU A 34 -10.48 -0.68 -2.07
CA GLU A 34 -10.34 -1.36 -3.34
C GLU A 34 -9.15 -0.75 -4.09
N PHE A 35 -8.24 -1.60 -4.55
CA PHE A 35 -7.03 -1.21 -5.27
C PHE A 35 -7.11 -1.78 -6.69
N ILE A 36 -7.15 -0.90 -7.69
CA ILE A 36 -7.23 -1.27 -9.10
C ILE A 36 -5.97 -0.78 -9.78
N LYS A 37 -5.10 -1.71 -10.17
CA LYS A 37 -3.96 -1.41 -11.03
C LYS A 37 -4.40 -1.51 -12.48
N SER A 38 -4.16 -0.46 -13.28
CA SER A 38 -4.46 -0.51 -14.71
C SER A 38 -3.61 -1.61 -15.36
N LYS A 39 -4.27 -2.54 -16.07
CA LYS A 39 -3.68 -3.76 -16.67
C LYS A 39 -2.66 -3.51 -17.78
N ASN A 40 -2.37 -2.26 -18.13
CA ASN A 40 -1.48 -2.00 -19.26
C ASN A 40 -0.03 -2.45 -19.00
N ASN A 41 0.38 -2.78 -17.77
CA ASN A 41 1.73 -3.30 -17.44
C ASN A 41 1.78 -4.15 -16.16
N ILE A 42 0.93 -5.18 -15.99
CA ILE A 42 0.97 -6.02 -14.77
C ILE A 42 1.39 -7.43 -15.11
N ASP A 43 2.56 -7.80 -14.63
CA ASP A 43 3.00 -9.18 -14.48
C ASP A 43 2.10 -9.85 -13.42
N ASP A 44 1.29 -10.82 -13.86
CA ASP A 44 0.22 -11.48 -13.09
C ASP A 44 0.74 -12.31 -11.88
N ASN A 45 2.04 -12.27 -11.58
CA ASN A 45 2.70 -13.12 -10.56
C ASN A 45 2.95 -12.44 -9.20
N ILE A 46 2.51 -11.20 -9.00
CA ILE A 46 2.79 -10.50 -7.74
C ILE A 46 1.71 -10.83 -6.69
N SER A 47 1.98 -11.85 -5.88
CA SER A 47 1.25 -12.08 -4.62
C SER A 47 1.35 -10.85 -3.70
N MET A 48 0.20 -10.45 -3.13
CA MET A 48 0.06 -9.30 -2.22
C MET A 48 1.05 -9.36 -1.04
N ASP A 49 1.26 -10.56 -0.48
CA ASP A 49 2.19 -10.77 0.64
C ASP A 49 3.64 -10.51 0.21
N ASN A 50 4.00 -10.97 -0.99
CA ASN A 50 5.32 -10.77 -1.56
C ASN A 50 5.57 -9.29 -1.90
N TYR A 51 4.54 -8.56 -2.33
CA TYR A 51 4.65 -7.13 -2.64
C TYR A 51 4.85 -6.28 -1.38
N ILE A 52 4.12 -6.57 -0.29
CA ILE A 52 4.31 -5.88 0.98
C ILE A 52 5.72 -6.13 1.50
N GLU A 53 6.21 -7.37 1.42
CA GLU A 53 7.57 -7.72 1.86
C GLU A 53 8.64 -6.99 1.03
N ILE A 54 8.49 -6.95 -0.30
CA ILE A 54 9.37 -6.19 -1.21
C ILE A 54 9.30 -4.69 -0.90
N PHE A 55 8.10 -4.15 -0.68
CA PHE A 55 7.91 -2.74 -0.36
C PHE A 55 8.61 -2.36 0.96
N ILE A 56 8.43 -3.15 2.02
CA ILE A 56 9.09 -2.95 3.30
C ILE A 56 10.61 -3.02 3.11
N LYS A 57 11.12 -4.05 2.40
CA LYS A 57 12.55 -4.24 2.16
C LYS A 57 13.19 -3.09 1.38
N ASN A 58 12.45 -2.49 0.46
CA ASN A 58 12.97 -1.45 -0.43
C ASN A 58 12.82 -0.03 0.14
N ASN A 59 11.80 0.21 0.97
CA ASN A 59 11.44 1.56 1.40
C ASN A 59 11.64 1.81 2.90
N LEU A 60 11.61 0.78 3.74
CA LEU A 60 11.75 0.92 5.20
C LEU A 60 13.17 0.67 5.72
N LYS A 61 14.17 0.44 4.84
CA LYS A 61 15.60 0.42 5.22
C LYS A 61 16.15 1.76 5.76
N LEU A 62 15.31 2.79 5.88
CA LEU A 62 15.67 4.12 6.38
C LEU A 62 15.42 4.32 7.88
N VAL A 63 14.93 3.31 8.61
CA VAL A 63 14.85 3.38 10.08
C VAL A 63 15.89 2.43 10.66
N THR A 64 17.05 3.01 10.98
CA THR A 64 18.12 2.39 11.77
C THR A 64 17.68 2.24 13.22
#